data_AF-A0AAE3JS84-F1
#
_entry.id   AF-A0AAE3JS84-F1
#
_cell.length_a   1.000
_cell.length_b   1.000
_cell.length_c   1.000
_cell.angle_alpha   90.00
_cell.angle_beta   90.00
_cell.angle_gamma   90.00
#
_symmetry.space_group_name_H-M   'P 1'
#
loop_
_entity.id
_entity.type
_entity.pdbx_description
1 polymer ?
#
loop_
_entity_poly.entity_id
_entity_poly.type
_entity_poly.pdbx_seq_one_letter_code
_entity_poly.pdbx_strand_id
1 'polypeptide(L)'
;MIRRIAFAKQSLRKYILPYGMVTTTVLKYGLPILLVIALVWSCANNEPTHFSTNYLDIRINAKRMITSIRDITKVPGRELSPSEKPSPLLCLYNSKLDTLYEPQNAVYRESDQIIALGYGNKSIAEIKVVPKDKYLKFTLVSLTHREDIEGVQWGSLHTIINRVGNWPKFGSLI
;
A
#
# COMPACT_ATOMS: atom_id res chain seq x y z
N MET A 1 82.55 -42.59 -38.83
CA MET A 1 82.07 -42.35 -40.22
C MET A 1 80.54 -42.46 -40.21
N ILE A 2 79.86 -41.54 -40.88
CA ILE A 2 78.44 -41.19 -40.77
C ILE A 2 77.52 -42.22 -41.47
N ARG A 3 76.33 -42.53 -40.90
CA ARG A 3 75.01 -42.44 -41.60
C ARG A 3 73.82 -42.61 -40.63
N ARG A 4 72.88 -41.66 -40.73
CA ARG A 4 71.58 -41.52 -40.04
C ARG A 4 70.54 -42.50 -40.66
N ILE A 5 69.30 -42.78 -40.22
CA ILE A 5 68.10 -42.02 -39.77
C ILE A 5 67.13 -43.13 -39.25
N ALA A 6 66.35 -43.02 -38.16
CA ALA A 6 64.99 -42.46 -38.16
C ALA A 6 64.43 -42.34 -36.73
N PHE A 7 63.82 -41.18 -36.45
CA PHE A 7 63.07 -40.87 -35.23
C PHE A 7 61.57 -40.89 -35.56
N ALA A 8 60.79 -41.70 -34.83
CA ALA A 8 59.34 -41.61 -34.83
C ALA A 8 58.90 -40.33 -34.09
N LYS A 9 58.08 -39.53 -34.76
CA LYS A 9 57.67 -38.18 -34.35
C LYS A 9 56.40 -38.25 -33.50
N GLN A 10 56.52 -38.08 -32.20
CA GLN A 10 55.41 -37.71 -31.33
C GLN A 10 55.22 -36.18 -31.41
N SER A 11 54.03 -35.70 -31.80
CA SER A 11 53.75 -34.26 -31.85
C SER A 11 52.28 -33.95 -31.54
N LEU A 12 52.10 -33.23 -30.44
CA LEU A 12 50.88 -32.60 -29.94
C LEU A 12 50.28 -31.60 -30.96
N ARG A 13 48.97 -31.70 -31.23
CA ARG A 13 48.12 -30.58 -31.68
C ARG A 13 46.81 -30.63 -30.88
N LYS A 14 46.68 -29.77 -29.87
CA LYS A 14 45.94 -28.49 -29.85
C LYS A 14 44.43 -28.65 -29.73
N TYR A 15 43.94 -28.32 -28.54
CA TYR A 15 42.57 -27.95 -28.23
C TYR A 15 42.10 -26.81 -29.14
N ILE A 16 41.03 -27.02 -29.90
CA ILE A 16 40.22 -25.98 -30.53
C ILE A 16 38.76 -26.35 -30.26
N LEU A 17 38.13 -25.67 -29.30
CA LEU A 17 36.69 -25.75 -29.09
C LEU A 17 35.99 -24.90 -30.18
N PRO A 18 34.94 -25.41 -30.84
CA PRO A 18 34.23 -24.64 -31.85
C PRO A 18 33.35 -23.57 -31.19
N TYR A 19 33.71 -22.30 -31.43
CA TYR A 19 32.81 -21.16 -31.31
C TYR A 19 31.73 -21.27 -32.38
N GLY A 20 30.59 -21.89 -32.08
CA GLY A 20 29.54 -22.00 -33.10
C GLY A 20 28.23 -22.65 -32.71
N MET A 21 27.96 -22.91 -31.43
CA MET A 21 26.74 -23.65 -31.06
C MET A 21 26.13 -23.18 -29.73
N VAL A 22 26.09 -21.87 -29.48
CA VAL A 22 25.36 -21.29 -28.33
C VAL A 22 24.70 -19.98 -28.73
N THR A 23 23.86 -19.97 -29.78
CA THR A 23 23.12 -18.75 -30.14
C THR A 23 21.64 -18.96 -30.45
N THR A 24 21.19 -20.19 -30.74
CA THR A 24 19.80 -20.42 -31.18
C THR A 24 18.86 -20.95 -30.09
N THR A 25 19.38 -21.65 -29.08
CA THR A 25 18.59 -22.18 -27.95
C THR A 25 18.26 -21.11 -26.91
N VAL A 26 19.19 -20.20 -26.63
CA VAL A 26 18.98 -19.07 -25.70
C VAL A 26 17.92 -18.10 -26.24
N LEU A 27 17.86 -17.92 -27.57
CA LEU A 27 16.87 -17.07 -28.24
C LEU A 27 15.43 -17.64 -28.18
N LYS A 28 15.27 -18.97 -28.26
CA LYS A 28 13.94 -19.63 -28.28
C LYS A 28 13.22 -19.60 -26.93
N TYR A 29 13.96 -19.81 -25.84
CA TYR A 29 13.37 -19.82 -24.49
C TYR A 29 13.52 -18.48 -23.76
N GLY A 30 14.42 -17.60 -24.20
CA GLY A 30 14.56 -16.25 -23.63
C GLY A 30 13.37 -15.34 -23.92
N LEU A 31 12.76 -15.45 -25.11
CA LEU A 31 11.60 -14.66 -25.51
C LEU A 31 10.34 -14.92 -24.67
N PRO A 32 9.90 -16.17 -24.42
CA PRO A 32 8.74 -16.44 -23.56
C PRO A 32 9.02 -16.13 -22.08
N ILE A 33 10.26 -16.31 -21.59
CA ILE A 33 10.64 -15.96 -20.21
C ILE A 33 10.58 -14.44 -19.99
N LEU A 34 11.07 -13.66 -20.95
CA LEU A 34 10.97 -12.19 -20.91
C LEU A 34 9.50 -11.72 -20.90
N LEU A 35 8.63 -12.41 -21.65
CA LEU A 35 7.20 -12.07 -21.77
C LEU A 35 6.43 -12.42 -20.49
N VAL A 36 6.78 -13.52 -19.82
CA VAL A 36 6.24 -13.88 -18.50
C VAL A 36 6.70 -12.89 -17.41
N ILE A 37 7.96 -12.45 -17.43
CA ILE A 37 8.49 -11.42 -16.50
C ILE A 37 7.79 -10.06 -16.72
N ALA A 38 7.51 -9.69 -17.97
CA ALA A 38 6.78 -8.46 -18.30
C ALA A 38 5.32 -8.47 -17.80
N LEU A 39 4.67 -9.64 -17.76
CA LEU A 39 3.29 -9.78 -17.26
C LEU A 39 3.18 -9.66 -15.73
N VAL A 40 4.24 -9.95 -14.98
CA VAL A 40 4.26 -9.79 -13.51
C VAL A 40 4.44 -8.34 -13.05
N TRP A 41 4.78 -7.43 -13.98
CA TRP A 41 4.91 -5.99 -13.73
C TRP A 41 3.62 -5.20 -14.00
N SER A 42 2.46 -5.85 -14.10
CA SER A 42 1.19 -5.15 -13.92
C SER A 42 1.07 -4.75 -12.44
N CYS A 43 1.83 -3.74 -12.06
CA CYS A 43 1.74 -3.05 -10.80
C CYS A 43 0.34 -2.46 -10.72
N ALA A 44 -0.43 -2.90 -9.73
CA ALA A 44 -1.68 -2.26 -9.38
C ALA A 44 -1.39 -0.78 -9.04
N ASN A 45 -1.80 0.13 -9.93
CA ASN A 45 -1.76 1.56 -9.65
C ASN A 45 -2.77 1.84 -8.54
N ASN A 46 -2.30 1.91 -7.31
CA ASN A 46 -3.14 2.25 -6.16
C ASN A 46 -3.29 3.77 -6.09
N GLU A 47 -4.21 4.33 -6.88
CA GLU A 47 -4.54 5.75 -6.76
C GLU A 47 -5.12 6.05 -5.38
N PRO A 48 -4.79 7.22 -4.79
CA PRO A 48 -5.43 7.69 -3.58
C PRO A 48 -6.95 7.77 -3.78
N THR A 49 -7.69 7.17 -2.86
CA THR A 49 -9.15 7.32 -2.82
C THR A 49 -9.51 8.71 -2.32
N HIS A 50 -10.47 9.31 -2.99
CA HIS A 50 -10.94 10.66 -2.76
C HIS A 50 -12.40 10.64 -2.33
N PHE A 51 -12.72 11.35 -1.25
CA PHE A 51 -14.08 11.53 -0.78
C PHE A 51 -14.33 13.02 -0.59
N SER A 52 -15.41 13.52 -1.18
CA SER A 52 -15.77 14.94 -1.08
C SER A 52 -17.19 15.12 -0.56
N THR A 53 -17.42 16.23 0.12
CA THR A 53 -18.71 16.70 0.65
C THR A 53 -18.83 18.20 0.36
N ASN A 54 -19.88 18.88 0.83
CA ASN A 54 -19.98 20.33 0.65
C ASN A 54 -19.00 21.13 1.54
N TYR A 55 -18.34 20.48 2.50
CA TYR A 55 -17.52 21.14 3.53
C TYR A 55 -16.09 20.61 3.61
N LEU A 56 -15.92 19.32 3.34
CA LEU A 56 -14.67 18.59 3.52
C LEU A 56 -14.29 17.81 2.28
N ASP A 57 -12.98 17.82 2.02
CA ASP A 57 -12.31 16.97 1.06
C ASP A 57 -11.34 16.04 1.80
N ILE A 58 -11.46 14.73 1.63
CA ILE A 58 -10.68 13.73 2.36
C ILE A 58 -9.92 12.86 1.36
N ARG A 59 -8.61 12.71 1.60
CA ARG A 59 -7.75 11.81 0.81
C ARG A 59 -7.22 10.69 1.68
N ILE A 60 -7.36 9.48 1.14
CA ILE A 60 -6.88 8.25 1.75
C ILE A 60 -5.89 7.60 0.78
N ASN A 61 -4.65 7.44 1.21
CA ASN A 61 -3.59 6.90 0.34
C ASN A 61 -3.75 5.38 0.11
N ALA A 62 -2.84 4.78 -0.67
CA ALA A 62 -2.81 3.35 -0.96
C ALA A 62 -2.60 2.46 0.29
N LYS A 63 -1.90 2.97 1.31
CA LYS A 63 -1.75 2.32 2.63
C LYS A 63 -2.96 2.58 3.55
N ARG A 64 -3.93 3.33 3.04
CA ARG A 64 -5.25 3.62 3.58
C ARG A 64 -5.21 4.34 4.92
N MET A 65 -4.17 5.15 5.04
CA MET A 65 -4.05 6.21 6.01
C MET A 65 -4.74 7.46 5.47
N ILE A 66 -5.39 8.20 6.36
CA ILE A 66 -5.89 9.54 6.06
C ILE A 66 -4.68 10.47 5.95
N THR A 67 -4.48 11.03 4.76
CA THR A 67 -3.34 11.91 4.45
C THR A 67 -3.72 13.37 4.25
N SER A 68 -5.01 13.66 4.07
CA SER A 68 -5.52 15.02 3.91
C SER A 68 -6.98 15.07 4.38
N ILE A 69 -7.29 16.11 5.13
CA ILE A 69 -8.64 16.52 5.51
C ILE A 69 -8.68 18.03 5.26
N ARG A 70 -9.31 18.45 4.17
CA ARG A 70 -9.32 19.86 3.77
C ARG A 70 -10.70 20.47 3.96
N ASP A 71 -10.76 21.60 4.66
CA ASP A 71 -11.93 22.48 4.70
C ASP A 71 -12.02 23.25 3.38
N ILE A 72 -13.03 22.91 2.57
CA ILE A 72 -13.28 23.52 1.25
C ILE A 72 -14.32 24.64 1.29
N THR A 73 -14.84 24.99 2.47
CA THR A 73 -15.75 26.15 2.61
C THR A 73 -15.03 27.49 2.50
N LYS A 74 -13.69 27.47 2.60
CA LYS A 74 -12.82 28.64 2.53
C LYS A 74 -12.07 28.65 1.20
N VAL A 75 -11.77 29.85 0.72
CA VAL A 75 -10.91 30.05 -0.46
C VAL A 75 -9.68 30.87 -0.05
N PRO A 76 -8.46 30.30 -0.17
CA PRO A 76 -8.17 28.92 -0.54
C PRO A 76 -8.58 27.92 0.55
N GLY A 77 -8.94 26.69 0.15
CA GLY A 77 -9.32 25.63 1.10
C GLY A 77 -8.18 25.30 2.05
N ARG A 78 -8.50 25.09 3.33
CA ARG A 78 -7.51 24.93 4.42
C ARG A 78 -7.28 23.45 4.72
N GLU A 79 -6.02 23.01 4.67
CA GLU A 79 -5.63 21.68 5.13
C GLU A 79 -5.71 21.59 6.66
N LEU A 80 -6.28 20.50 7.17
CA LEU A 80 -6.44 20.21 8.59
C LEU A 80 -5.54 19.05 9.02
N SER A 81 -5.05 18.22 8.12
CA SER A 81 -4.14 17.11 8.44
C SER A 81 -2.66 17.50 8.24
N PRO A 82 -1.77 17.14 9.16
CA PRO A 82 -0.33 17.30 8.97
C PRO A 82 0.21 16.31 7.92
N SER A 83 0.96 16.81 6.94
CA SER A 83 1.58 16.00 5.88
C SER A 83 2.49 14.90 6.42
N GLU A 84 3.21 15.20 7.50
CA GLU A 84 4.22 14.31 8.10
C GLU A 84 3.63 13.23 9.02
N LYS A 85 2.34 13.33 9.38
CA LYS A 85 1.70 12.42 10.36
C LYS A 85 0.37 11.88 9.82
N PRO A 86 0.42 10.92 8.88
CA PRO A 86 -0.78 10.25 8.40
C PRO A 86 -1.47 9.51 9.55
N SER A 87 -2.80 9.43 9.52
CA SER A 87 -3.58 8.83 10.61
C SER A 87 -4.26 7.53 10.15
N PRO A 88 -4.23 6.45 10.95
CA PRO A 88 -4.94 5.21 10.61
C PRO A 88 -6.45 5.44 10.66
N LEU A 89 -7.22 4.76 9.82
CA LEU A 89 -8.69 4.91 9.82
C LEU A 89 -9.34 4.23 11.03
N LEU A 90 -8.93 2.99 11.31
CA LEU A 90 -9.43 2.17 12.41
C LEU A 90 -8.33 1.26 12.93
N CYS A 91 -8.12 1.26 14.24
CA CYS A 91 -7.20 0.37 14.93
C CYS A 91 -7.97 -0.68 15.76
N LEU A 92 -7.33 -1.83 16.00
CA LEU A 92 -7.89 -2.92 16.80
C LEU A 92 -7.10 -3.06 18.10
N TYR A 93 -7.77 -3.11 19.24
CA TYR A 93 -7.13 -3.31 20.55
C TYR A 93 -7.10 -4.79 20.92
N ASN A 94 -5.91 -5.31 21.19
CA ASN A 94 -5.67 -6.65 21.71
C ASN A 94 -5.28 -6.56 23.19
N SER A 95 -6.16 -7.05 24.06
CA SER A 95 -5.97 -7.01 25.52
C SER A 95 -4.92 -8.00 26.03
N LYS A 96 -4.79 -9.16 25.38
CA LYS A 96 -3.82 -10.19 25.78
C LYS A 96 -2.38 -9.71 25.64
N LEU A 97 -2.14 -8.90 24.62
CA LEU A 97 -0.84 -8.32 24.33
C LEU A 97 -0.70 -6.88 24.85
N ASP A 98 -1.80 -6.26 25.29
CA ASP A 98 -1.91 -4.83 25.57
C ASP A 98 -1.35 -3.96 24.43
N THR A 99 -1.78 -4.25 23.20
CA THR A 99 -1.27 -3.59 21.99
C THR A 99 -2.38 -3.17 21.05
N LEU A 100 -2.07 -2.14 20.25
CA LEU A 100 -2.94 -1.63 19.21
C LEU A 100 -2.43 -2.10 17.84
N TYR A 101 -3.26 -2.82 17.09
CA TYR A 101 -2.98 -3.15 15.69
C TYR A 101 -3.42 -2.01 14.78
N GLU A 102 -2.45 -1.47 14.05
CA GLU A 102 -2.69 -0.57 12.93
C GLU A 102 -2.96 -1.35 11.64
N PRO A 103 -3.76 -0.78 10.71
CA PRO A 103 -3.99 -1.40 9.42
C PRO A 103 -2.68 -1.45 8.62
N GLN A 104 -2.37 -2.60 8.03
CA GLN A 104 -1.18 -2.82 7.21
C GLN A 104 -1.48 -2.70 5.71
N ASN A 105 -2.72 -2.99 5.32
CA ASN A 105 -3.19 -2.89 3.94
C ASN A 105 -4.67 -2.53 3.93
N ALA A 106 -5.16 -2.00 2.80
CA ALA A 106 -6.58 -1.98 2.55
C ALA A 106 -6.98 -1.91 1.08
N VAL A 107 -8.15 -2.46 0.79
CA VAL A 107 -8.77 -2.47 -0.52
C VAL A 107 -10.05 -1.65 -0.47
N TYR A 108 -10.22 -0.73 -1.42
CA TYR A 108 -11.49 -0.02 -1.58
C TYR A 108 -12.27 -0.65 -2.73
N ARG A 109 -13.49 -1.09 -2.43
CA ARG A 109 -14.46 -1.58 -3.40
C ARG A 109 -15.49 -0.48 -3.62
N GLU A 110 -15.34 0.25 -4.72
CA GLU A 110 -16.20 1.41 -5.02
C GLU A 110 -17.67 1.01 -5.23
N SER A 111 -17.93 -0.14 -5.87
CA SER A 111 -19.29 -0.65 -6.11
C SER A 111 -20.11 -0.79 -4.84
N ASP A 112 -19.46 -1.20 -3.75
CA ASP A 112 -20.10 -1.51 -2.48
C ASP A 112 -19.91 -0.39 -1.45
N GLN A 113 -19.06 0.59 -1.78
CA GLN A 113 -18.57 1.63 -0.88
C GLN A 113 -17.91 1.06 0.38
N ILE A 114 -17.15 -0.04 0.23
CA ILE A 114 -16.50 -0.74 1.33
C ILE A 114 -14.98 -0.58 1.26
N ILE A 115 -14.38 -0.13 2.35
CA ILE A 115 -12.95 -0.23 2.63
C ILE A 115 -12.73 -1.49 3.48
N ALA A 116 -11.96 -2.45 2.98
CA ALA A 116 -11.52 -3.62 3.74
C ALA A 116 -10.08 -3.40 4.25
N LEU A 117 -9.91 -3.25 5.57
CA LEU A 117 -8.62 -3.08 6.25
C LEU A 117 -8.07 -4.43 6.73
N GLY A 118 -6.84 -4.76 6.38
CA GLY A 118 -6.12 -5.94 6.86
C GLY A 118 -5.08 -5.61 7.92
N TYR A 119 -4.97 -6.48 8.93
CA TYR A 119 -4.11 -6.30 10.11
C TYR A 119 -3.08 -7.43 10.24
N GLY A 120 -2.00 -7.18 10.99
CA GLY A 120 -0.90 -8.15 11.16
C GLY A 120 -1.30 -9.46 11.83
N ASN A 121 -2.38 -9.45 12.61
CA ASN A 121 -2.99 -10.64 13.22
C ASN A 121 -3.98 -11.37 12.28
N LYS A 122 -4.03 -11.00 11.00
CA LYS A 122 -4.95 -11.55 9.98
C LYS A 122 -6.42 -11.18 10.16
N SER A 123 -6.75 -10.29 11.10
CA SER A 123 -8.09 -9.70 11.14
C SER A 123 -8.36 -8.90 9.86
N ILE A 124 -9.63 -8.86 9.46
CA ILE A 124 -10.11 -8.03 8.36
C ILE A 124 -11.31 -7.24 8.87
N ALA A 125 -11.24 -5.91 8.80
CA ALA A 125 -12.35 -5.01 9.12
C ALA A 125 -12.94 -4.45 7.83
N GLU A 126 -14.23 -4.64 7.61
CA GLU A 126 -14.94 -4.02 6.50
C GLU A 126 -15.68 -2.77 6.97
N ILE A 127 -15.40 -1.64 6.35
CA ILE A 127 -15.93 -0.33 6.71
C ILE A 127 -16.69 0.24 5.52
N LYS A 128 -17.98 0.53 5.71
CA LYS A 128 -18.76 1.27 4.73
C LYS A 128 -18.47 2.76 4.83
N VAL A 129 -18.23 3.40 3.68
CA VAL A 129 -17.92 4.82 3.59
C VAL A 129 -18.96 5.51 2.72
N VAL A 130 -19.77 6.38 3.32
CA VAL A 130 -20.86 7.06 2.62
C VAL A 130 -20.71 8.57 2.77
N PRO A 131 -20.37 9.29 1.69
CA PRO A 131 -20.46 10.74 1.66
C PRO A 131 -21.90 11.19 1.91
N LYS A 132 -22.06 12.16 2.81
CA LYS A 132 -23.30 12.91 3.03
C LYS A 132 -22.99 14.39 2.78
N ASP A 133 -24.03 15.20 2.66
CA ASP A 133 -23.89 16.62 2.32
C ASP A 133 -22.90 17.37 3.22
N LYS A 134 -22.95 17.09 4.54
CA LYS A 134 -22.15 17.80 5.56
C LYS A 134 -21.02 16.98 6.17
N TYR A 135 -21.02 15.67 5.99
CA TYR A 135 -20.08 14.78 6.69
C TYR A 135 -19.84 13.50 5.90
N LEU A 136 -18.69 12.87 6.15
CA LEU A 136 -18.39 11.53 5.65
C LEU A 136 -18.74 10.52 6.75
N LYS A 137 -19.61 9.55 6.45
CA LYS A 137 -19.99 8.51 7.41
C LYS A 137 -19.15 7.26 7.21
N PHE A 138 -18.43 6.85 8.25
CA PHE A 138 -17.80 5.54 8.35
C PHE A 138 -18.68 4.61 9.19
N THR A 139 -18.79 3.34 8.81
CA THR A 139 -19.54 2.33 9.58
C THR A 139 -18.79 1.02 9.51
N LEU A 140 -18.38 0.49 10.67
CA LEU A 140 -17.83 -0.86 10.76
C LEU A 140 -18.96 -1.86 10.48
N VAL A 141 -18.85 -2.58 9.36
CA VAL A 141 -19.83 -3.57 8.88
C VAL A 141 -19.50 -4.94 9.44
N SER A 142 -18.23 -5.34 9.39
CA SER A 142 -17.78 -6.65 9.85
C SER A 142 -16.34 -6.60 10.36
N LEU A 143 -15.99 -7.55 11.23
CA LEU A 143 -14.63 -7.78 11.70
C LEU A 143 -14.42 -9.30 11.85
N THR A 144 -13.49 -9.85 11.08
CA THR A 144 -13.13 -11.28 11.12
C THR A 144 -11.85 -11.53 11.93
N HIS A 145 -11.65 -12.77 12.39
CA HIS A 145 -10.52 -13.18 13.24
C HIS A 145 -10.32 -12.25 14.43
N ARG A 146 -11.35 -12.16 15.29
CA ARG A 146 -11.46 -11.18 16.37
C ARG A 146 -11.32 -11.78 17.77
N GLU A 147 -10.84 -13.02 17.87
CA GLU A 147 -10.82 -13.81 19.10
C GLU A 147 -10.05 -13.12 20.23
N ASP A 148 -9.02 -12.35 19.86
CA ASP A 148 -8.17 -11.60 20.78
C ASP A 148 -8.41 -10.09 20.74
N ILE A 149 -9.47 -9.63 20.03
CA ILE A 149 -9.78 -8.21 19.86
C ILE A 149 -10.91 -7.82 20.79
N GLU A 150 -10.62 -6.94 21.75
CA GLU A 150 -11.60 -6.48 22.74
C GLU A 150 -12.21 -5.13 22.41
N GLY A 151 -11.56 -4.35 21.53
CA GLY A 151 -12.02 -3.01 21.19
C GLY A 151 -11.61 -2.57 19.80
N VAL A 152 -12.33 -1.59 19.28
CA VAL A 152 -11.98 -0.87 18.06
C VAL A 152 -11.84 0.61 18.38
N GLN A 153 -10.84 1.24 17.78
CA GLN A 153 -10.58 2.66 17.94
C GLN A 153 -10.58 3.32 16.57
N TRP A 154 -11.52 4.24 16.34
CA TRP A 154 -11.43 5.16 15.20
C TRP A 154 -10.21 6.04 15.42
N GLY A 155 -9.36 6.15 14.40
CA GLY A 155 -7.95 6.50 14.60
C GLY A 155 -7.66 7.79 15.37
N SER A 156 -6.43 7.89 15.87
CA SER A 156 -5.85 9.13 16.39
C SER A 156 -5.67 10.13 15.26
N LEU A 157 -6.75 10.85 14.92
CA LEU A 157 -6.76 11.84 13.86
C LEU A 157 -5.83 12.99 14.24
N HIS A 158 -4.63 12.99 13.66
CA HIS A 158 -3.72 14.10 13.76
C HIS A 158 -4.29 15.28 12.97
N THR A 159 -4.50 16.39 13.65
CA THR A 159 -4.98 17.63 13.02
C THR A 159 -4.13 18.82 13.43
N ILE A 160 -4.00 19.80 12.53
CA ILE A 160 -3.34 21.09 12.77
C ILE A 160 -4.38 22.13 13.24
N ILE A 161 -5.42 21.68 13.94
CA ILE A 161 -6.44 22.57 14.51
C ILE A 161 -5.85 23.18 15.78
N ASN A 162 -5.16 24.30 15.61
CA ASN A 162 -4.50 25.08 16.66
C ASN A 162 -5.44 26.08 17.37
N ARG A 163 -6.72 26.14 16.98
CA ARG A 163 -7.72 27.05 17.55
C ARG A 163 -9.00 26.31 17.85
N VAL A 164 -9.35 26.21 19.13
CA VAL A 164 -10.75 26.04 19.55
C VAL A 164 -11.48 27.29 19.05
N GLY A 165 -12.56 27.13 18.28
CA GLY A 165 -13.34 28.26 17.80
C GLY A 165 -13.73 29.18 18.96
N ASN A 166 -13.73 30.49 18.74
CA ASN A 166 -14.42 31.42 19.65
C ASN A 166 -15.91 31.08 19.58
N TRP A 167 -16.32 30.11 20.40
CA TRP A 167 -17.73 29.83 20.62
C TRP A 167 -18.35 31.08 21.24
N PRO A 168 -19.53 31.52 20.80
CA PRO A 168 -20.27 32.52 21.57
C PRO A 168 -20.39 31.94 22.98
N LYS A 169 -19.86 32.67 23.97
CA LYS A 169 -20.05 32.33 25.38
C LYS A 169 -21.56 32.30 25.57
N PHE A 170 -22.14 31.12 25.71
CA PHE A 170 -23.52 31.01 26.15
C PHE A 170 -23.55 31.66 27.53
N GLY A 171 -24.22 32.82 27.60
CA GLY A 171 -24.41 33.54 28.84
C GLY A 171 -25.02 32.58 29.85
N SER A 172 -24.33 32.44 30.98
CA SER A 172 -24.88 31.80 32.16
C SER A 172 -26.10 32.60 32.60
N LEU A 173 -27.30 32.12 32.24
CA LEU A 173 -28.52 32.50 32.93
C LEU A 173 -28.65 31.60 34.15
N ILE A 174 -27.99 32.03 35.22
CA ILE A 174 -28.36 31.76 36.63
C ILE A 174 -28.19 33.06 37.39
#